data_AF-A0A2A9GTR4-F1
#
_entry.id   AF-A0A2A9GTR4-F1
#
_cell.length_a   1.000
_cell.length_b   1.000
_cell.length_c   1.000
_cell.angle_alpha   90.00
_cell.angle_beta   90.00
_cell.angle_gamma   90.00
#
_symmetry.space_group_name_H-M   'P 1'
#
loop_
_entity.id
_entity.type
_entity.pdbx_description
1 polymer ?
#
loop_
_entity_poly.entity_id
_entity_poly.type
_entity_poly.pdbx_seq_one_letter_code
_entity_poly.pdbx_strand_id
1 'polypeptide(L)'
;MSDEIPVGSPPAPPGRHAAPGGWYPDPARDGQERYWDGWQWTRNTRPMEQSAPAAQPGAYGQQPGYGQQGYGQQGYGQQGYGQQGYGQQPGGYGQAPYGQPGQGMQPAYGRPGPMATTADGVPLASWGWRLLAFVIDWMLLSLVTNGIAQVTGLNAAISRSMSAYEAYLTEVMTTGTQLDLGQVVQLIVTPQMVAVQALTLVAFIVYQALMLRSRGATLGKLATGLRVVPLGQGRSPRGLRWGTAVIRPLVTQLMGLVPLLGLLDYLFPLWDRNRQALHDKPARTQVVRER
;
A
#
# COMPACT_ATOMS: atom_id res chain seq x y z
N MET A 1 5.43 -55.67 12.93
CA MET A 1 5.62 -54.21 13.09
C MET A 1 4.49 -53.56 12.35
N SER A 2 3.64 -52.81 13.05
CA SER A 2 2.35 -52.35 12.51
C SER A 2 2.53 -51.10 11.66
N ASP A 3 1.94 -51.06 10.47
CA ASP A 3 1.85 -49.87 9.61
C ASP A 3 0.87 -48.83 10.18
N GLU A 4 1.19 -48.26 11.35
CA GLU A 4 0.42 -47.16 11.92
C GLU A 4 0.77 -45.83 11.22
N ILE A 5 -0.08 -45.47 10.26
CA ILE A 5 -0.20 -44.11 9.75
C ILE A 5 -0.44 -43.18 10.96
N PRO A 6 0.31 -42.08 11.13
CA PRO A 6 0.04 -41.11 12.18
C PRO A 6 -1.35 -40.47 11.99
N VAL A 7 -2.34 -40.97 12.72
CA VAL A 7 -3.71 -40.43 12.71
C VAL A 7 -3.75 -39.22 13.65
N GLY A 8 -3.32 -38.07 13.13
CA GLY A 8 -3.25 -36.84 13.91
C GLY A 8 -3.13 -35.61 13.03
N SER A 9 -4.24 -34.89 12.85
CA SER A 9 -4.23 -33.60 12.17
C SER A 9 -3.41 -32.59 12.99
N PRO A 10 -2.39 -31.91 12.42
CA PRO A 10 -1.93 -30.68 13.03
C PRO A 10 -3.11 -29.69 13.03
N PRO A 11 -3.36 -28.95 14.13
CA PRO A 11 -4.45 -27.99 14.18
C PRO A 11 -4.28 -26.93 13.09
N ALA A 12 -5.34 -26.69 12.32
CA ALA A 12 -5.29 -25.73 11.21
C ALA A 12 -4.96 -24.33 11.75
N PRO A 13 -3.95 -23.63 11.19
CA PRO A 13 -3.70 -22.25 11.58
C PRO A 13 -4.89 -21.37 11.16
N PRO A 14 -5.35 -20.44 12.01
CA PRO A 14 -6.57 -19.68 11.75
C PRO A 14 -6.43 -18.82 10.48
N GLY A 15 -7.36 -18.99 9.55
CA GLY A 15 -7.56 -18.05 8.43
C GLY A 15 -6.89 -18.39 7.10
N ARG A 16 -6.73 -19.67 6.72
CA ARG A 16 -6.44 -20.06 5.32
C ARG A 16 -7.47 -21.05 4.79
N HIS A 17 -7.95 -20.78 3.57
CA HIS A 17 -8.76 -21.73 2.81
C HIS A 17 -7.96 -23.02 2.60
N ALA A 18 -8.58 -24.16 2.83
CA ALA A 18 -7.97 -25.45 2.49
C ALA A 18 -7.72 -25.53 0.97
N ALA A 19 -6.68 -26.24 0.57
CA ALA A 19 -6.39 -26.44 -0.85
C ALA A 19 -7.59 -27.13 -1.53
N PRO A 20 -7.95 -26.73 -2.77
CA PRO A 20 -9.07 -27.33 -3.49
C PRO A 20 -8.82 -28.84 -3.69
N GLY A 21 -9.89 -29.63 -3.70
CA GLY A 21 -9.79 -31.07 -3.90
C GLY A 21 -9.14 -31.42 -5.26
N GLY A 22 -8.23 -32.40 -5.26
CA GLY A 22 -7.41 -32.70 -6.44
C GLY A 22 -6.32 -33.72 -6.17
N TRP A 23 -5.59 -34.08 -7.23
CA TRP A 23 -4.41 -34.94 -7.16
C TRP A 23 -3.16 -34.10 -6.91
N TYR A 24 -2.32 -34.56 -5.99
CA TYR A 24 -1.07 -33.90 -5.59
C TYR A 24 0.02 -34.97 -5.35
N PRO A 25 1.32 -34.63 -5.45
CA PRO A 25 2.40 -35.58 -5.16
C PRO A 25 2.27 -36.21 -3.78
N ASP A 26 2.44 -37.54 -3.68
CA ASP A 26 2.29 -38.29 -2.43
C ASP A 26 3.54 -38.09 -1.52
N PRO A 27 3.43 -37.40 -0.37
CA PRO A 27 4.58 -37.11 0.48
C PRO A 27 5.20 -38.37 1.14
N ALA A 28 4.54 -39.53 1.01
CA ALA A 28 5.06 -40.81 1.51
C ALA A 28 5.72 -41.68 0.42
N ARG A 29 5.55 -41.38 -0.87
CA ARG A 29 6.03 -42.22 -1.99
C ARG A 29 6.31 -41.39 -3.25
N ASP A 30 7.59 -41.21 -3.57
CA ASP A 30 8.02 -40.58 -4.82
C ASP A 30 7.47 -41.30 -6.06
N GLY A 31 7.10 -40.52 -7.08
CA GLY A 31 6.54 -41.04 -8.35
C GLY A 31 5.05 -41.39 -8.33
N GLN A 32 4.34 -41.14 -7.23
CA GLN A 32 2.90 -41.29 -7.13
C GLN A 32 2.21 -39.97 -6.73
N GLU A 33 0.94 -39.86 -7.12
CA GLU A 33 0.04 -38.82 -6.65
C GLU A 33 -1.03 -39.42 -5.72
N ARG A 34 -1.43 -38.65 -4.71
CA ARG A 34 -2.50 -38.97 -3.76
C ARG A 34 -3.62 -37.94 -3.91
N TYR A 35 -4.86 -38.38 -3.75
CA TYR A 35 -6.02 -37.48 -3.83
C TYR A 35 -6.29 -36.79 -2.49
N TRP A 36 -6.36 -35.47 -2.51
CA TRP A 36 -6.79 -34.58 -1.43
C TRP A 36 -8.27 -34.22 -1.61
N ASP A 37 -9.10 -34.40 -0.58
CA ASP A 37 -10.55 -34.18 -0.66
C ASP A 37 -11.00 -32.74 -0.28
N GLY A 38 -10.05 -31.89 0.13
CA GLY A 38 -10.33 -30.56 0.69
C GLY A 38 -10.14 -30.48 2.21
N TRP A 39 -10.05 -31.60 2.91
CA TRP A 39 -9.92 -31.66 4.37
C TRP A 39 -8.85 -32.66 4.85
N GLN A 40 -8.65 -33.76 4.12
CA GLN A 40 -7.67 -34.80 4.44
C GLN A 40 -7.13 -35.49 3.18
N TRP A 41 -6.04 -36.24 3.38
CA TRP A 41 -5.49 -37.14 2.37
C TRP A 41 -6.29 -38.44 2.32
N THR A 42 -6.75 -38.81 1.13
CA THR A 42 -7.43 -40.09 0.92
C THR A 42 -6.44 -41.23 0.72
N ARG A 43 -6.94 -42.48 0.78
CA ARG A 43 -6.16 -43.68 0.47
C ARG A 43 -5.95 -43.89 -1.03
N ASN A 44 -6.62 -43.10 -1.88
CA ASN A 44 -6.54 -43.24 -3.33
C ASN A 44 -5.21 -42.66 -3.84
N THR A 45 -4.42 -43.51 -4.50
CA THR A 45 -3.17 -43.15 -5.17
C THR A 45 -3.19 -43.51 -6.65
N ARG A 46 -2.39 -42.82 -7.46
CA ARG A 46 -2.16 -43.14 -8.87
C ARG A 46 -0.68 -42.94 -9.26
N PRO A 47 -0.16 -43.65 -10.27
CA PRO A 47 1.13 -43.34 -10.86
C PRO A 47 1.14 -41.92 -11.44
N MET A 48 2.27 -41.22 -11.34
CA MET A 48 2.41 -39.87 -11.90
C MET A 48 2.64 -39.95 -13.42
N GLU A 49 1.64 -39.56 -14.22
CA GLU A 49 1.78 -39.47 -15.68
C GLU A 49 2.62 -38.25 -16.09
N GLN A 50 3.75 -38.49 -16.75
CA GLN A 50 4.60 -37.42 -17.28
C GLN A 50 4.08 -36.88 -18.62
N SER A 51 3.07 -35.99 -18.60
CA SER A 51 2.85 -35.05 -19.72
C SER A 51 1.98 -33.82 -19.40
N ALA A 52 2.42 -32.68 -19.94
CA ALA A 52 1.73 -31.38 -20.07
C ALA A 52 1.45 -30.53 -18.79
N PRO A 53 1.56 -29.18 -18.88
CA PRO A 53 1.42 -28.29 -17.72
C PRO A 53 -0.04 -28.09 -17.30
N ALA A 54 -0.32 -28.22 -16.00
CA ALA A 54 -1.64 -27.98 -15.43
C ALA A 54 -2.05 -26.50 -15.54
N ALA A 55 -3.24 -26.25 -16.10
CA ALA A 55 -3.80 -24.91 -16.27
C ALA A 55 -4.21 -24.27 -14.93
N GLN A 56 -3.94 -22.97 -14.79
CA GLN A 56 -4.42 -22.15 -13.68
C GLN A 56 -5.95 -21.91 -13.80
N PRO A 57 -6.74 -22.11 -12.73
CA PRO A 57 -8.17 -21.79 -12.78
C PRO A 57 -8.44 -20.29 -12.62
N GLY A 58 -9.23 -19.71 -13.54
CA GLY A 58 -10.14 -18.60 -13.21
C GLY A 58 -9.93 -17.26 -13.92
N ALA A 59 -10.53 -17.12 -15.11
CA ALA A 59 -11.07 -15.84 -15.59
C ALA A 59 -12.29 -16.09 -16.48
N TYR A 60 -13.49 -15.75 -15.98
CA TYR A 60 -14.76 -15.94 -16.66
C TYR A 60 -15.07 -14.71 -17.53
N GLY A 61 -15.26 -14.86 -18.84
CA GLY A 61 -15.76 -13.75 -19.66
C GLY A 61 -15.54 -13.85 -21.18
N GLN A 62 -16.66 -14.00 -21.89
CA GLN A 62 -16.90 -13.64 -23.30
C GLN A 62 -16.27 -14.49 -24.43
N GLN A 63 -17.15 -14.79 -25.38
CA GLN A 63 -17.14 -15.77 -26.47
C GLN A 63 -16.54 -15.20 -27.79
N PRO A 64 -15.85 -16.00 -28.62
CA PRO A 64 -15.54 -15.65 -30.01
C PRO A 64 -16.48 -16.36 -31.02
N GLY A 65 -16.82 -15.66 -32.11
CA GLY A 65 -17.61 -16.18 -33.24
C GLY A 65 -16.75 -16.76 -34.37
N TYR A 66 -17.34 -17.63 -35.19
CA TYR A 66 -16.71 -18.29 -36.35
C TYR A 66 -16.61 -17.38 -37.59
N GLY A 67 -15.56 -17.52 -38.41
CA GLY A 67 -15.41 -16.76 -39.67
C GLY A 67 -14.25 -17.16 -40.61
N GLN A 68 -14.53 -18.14 -41.49
CA GLN A 68 -13.96 -18.47 -42.82
C GLN A 68 -12.48 -18.21 -43.27
N GLN A 69 -11.92 -19.30 -43.81
CA GLN A 69 -11.17 -19.49 -45.09
C GLN A 69 -10.70 -18.30 -45.96
N GLY A 70 -9.48 -18.46 -46.52
CA GLY A 70 -9.01 -17.80 -47.75
C GLY A 70 -7.85 -18.58 -48.40
N TYR A 71 -7.91 -18.84 -49.71
CA TYR A 71 -6.93 -19.62 -50.50
C TYR A 71 -6.24 -18.76 -51.57
N GLY A 72 -4.98 -19.10 -51.93
CA GLY A 72 -4.29 -18.64 -53.14
C GLY A 72 -2.96 -17.90 -52.87
N GLN A 73 -1.95 -17.90 -53.75
CA GLN A 73 -1.69 -18.76 -54.93
C GLN A 73 -0.16 -18.78 -55.20
N GLN A 74 0.34 -19.60 -56.13
CA GLN A 74 1.77 -19.83 -56.38
C GLN A 74 2.48 -18.69 -57.12
N GLY A 75 3.81 -18.58 -56.95
CA GLY A 75 4.71 -17.80 -57.81
C GLY A 75 6.09 -18.47 -57.90
N TYR A 76 6.64 -18.61 -59.12
CA TYR A 76 7.86 -19.37 -59.40
C TYR A 76 9.03 -18.47 -59.86
N GLY A 77 10.24 -18.74 -59.32
CA GLY A 77 11.49 -18.79 -60.10
C GLY A 77 12.41 -17.56 -60.18
N GLN A 78 13.61 -17.66 -59.59
CA GLN A 78 14.91 -17.66 -60.30
C GLN A 78 16.08 -18.09 -59.36
N GLN A 79 17.26 -18.41 -59.93
CA GLN A 79 18.35 -19.19 -59.29
C GLN A 79 19.74 -18.49 -59.30
N GLY A 80 20.63 -18.96 -58.40
CA GLY A 80 22.10 -18.81 -58.43
C GLY A 80 22.64 -17.66 -57.55
N TYR A 81 23.77 -17.73 -56.82
CA TYR A 81 24.79 -18.76 -56.46
C TYR A 81 25.34 -18.39 -55.05
N GLY A 82 26.05 -19.21 -54.25
CA GLY A 82 26.46 -20.63 -54.33
C GLY A 82 27.71 -20.92 -53.46
N GLN A 83 27.81 -22.11 -52.83
CA GLN A 83 28.95 -22.63 -52.01
C GLN A 83 29.27 -21.92 -50.67
N GLN A 84 29.91 -22.55 -49.65
CA GLN A 84 29.92 -23.92 -49.08
C GLN A 84 30.66 -23.85 -47.72
N GLY A 85 30.34 -24.69 -46.73
CA GLY A 85 31.10 -24.73 -45.45
C GLY A 85 30.55 -25.71 -44.40
N TYR A 86 31.21 -26.87 -44.26
CA TYR A 86 30.83 -27.98 -43.36
C TYR A 86 31.49 -27.88 -41.95
N GLY A 87 30.91 -28.57 -40.95
CA GLY A 87 31.59 -28.90 -39.68
C GLY A 87 30.65 -28.93 -38.46
N GLN A 88 29.81 -29.96 -38.32
CA GLN A 88 30.01 -31.09 -37.40
C GLN A 88 30.20 -30.75 -35.90
N GLN A 89 29.18 -31.14 -35.12
CA GLN A 89 29.20 -31.31 -33.67
C GLN A 89 29.65 -32.74 -33.31
N PRO A 90 30.56 -32.92 -32.36
CA PRO A 90 30.66 -34.16 -31.57
C PRO A 90 30.27 -33.91 -30.11
N GLY A 91 29.45 -34.81 -29.54
CA GLY A 91 29.23 -34.85 -28.10
C GLY A 91 30.45 -35.44 -27.38
N GLY A 92 30.86 -34.83 -26.26
CA GLY A 92 31.94 -35.31 -25.40
C GLY A 92 31.46 -35.43 -23.96
N TYR A 93 31.68 -36.59 -23.33
CA TYR A 93 31.26 -36.86 -21.96
C TYR A 93 32.32 -36.42 -20.94
N GLY A 94 31.86 -35.78 -19.86
CA GLY A 94 32.53 -35.79 -18.55
C GLY A 94 33.58 -34.70 -18.28
N GLN A 95 33.28 -33.83 -17.31
CA GLN A 95 34.09 -33.68 -16.08
C GLN A 95 33.38 -32.72 -15.10
N ALA A 96 33.44 -33.04 -13.81
CA ALA A 96 32.93 -32.18 -12.73
C ALA A 96 34.04 -31.26 -12.23
N PRO A 97 33.84 -29.92 -12.15
CA PRO A 97 34.79 -29.03 -11.50
C PRO A 97 34.71 -29.18 -9.97
N TYR A 98 35.77 -29.71 -9.36
CA TYR A 98 35.99 -29.65 -7.92
C TYR A 98 36.14 -28.17 -7.49
N GLY A 99 35.65 -27.82 -6.30
CA GLY A 99 35.40 -26.42 -5.94
C GLY A 99 36.65 -25.54 -5.74
N GLN A 100 36.50 -24.25 -6.03
CA GLN A 100 37.34 -23.19 -5.45
C GLN A 100 36.60 -22.49 -4.30
N PRO A 101 37.26 -22.17 -3.18
CA PRO A 101 36.69 -21.35 -2.11
C PRO A 101 36.64 -19.87 -2.52
N GLY A 102 35.65 -19.52 -3.33
CA GLY A 102 35.46 -18.18 -3.87
C GLY A 102 34.87 -17.20 -2.86
N GLN A 103 35.76 -16.50 -2.14
CA GLN A 103 35.64 -15.15 -1.57
C GLN A 103 34.43 -14.83 -0.66
N GLY A 104 34.72 -14.28 0.52
CA GLY A 104 33.74 -14.09 1.59
C GLY A 104 32.52 -13.24 1.21
N MET A 105 31.40 -13.54 1.85
CA MET A 105 30.18 -12.73 1.80
C MET A 105 30.49 -11.28 2.21
N GLN A 106 30.63 -10.39 1.23
CA GLN A 106 30.51 -8.96 1.49
C GLN A 106 29.06 -8.71 1.93
N PRO A 107 28.82 -8.15 3.13
CA PRO A 107 27.47 -7.80 3.54
C PRO A 107 26.95 -6.71 2.61
N ALA A 108 25.93 -7.05 1.81
CA ALA A 108 25.33 -6.16 0.82
C ALA A 108 24.46 -5.07 1.48
N TYR A 109 25.11 -4.18 2.24
CA TYR A 109 24.53 -2.93 2.72
C TYR A 109 24.14 -2.09 1.49
N GLY A 110 22.83 -1.91 1.28
CA GLY A 110 22.32 -0.93 0.32
C GLY A 110 21.52 -1.47 -0.88
N ARG A 111 21.14 -2.75 -0.94
CA ARG A 111 19.99 -3.11 -1.82
C ARG A 111 18.70 -2.59 -1.17
N PRO A 112 17.92 -1.72 -1.82
CA PRO A 112 16.57 -1.43 -1.37
C PRO A 112 15.78 -2.75 -1.37
N GLY A 113 15.14 -3.08 -0.25
CA GLY A 113 14.23 -4.22 -0.20
C GLY A 113 13.14 -4.09 -1.28
N PRO A 114 12.52 -5.21 -1.71
CA PRO A 114 11.55 -5.21 -2.81
C PRO A 114 10.53 -4.09 -2.60
N MET A 115 10.50 -3.14 -3.55
CA MET A 115 9.66 -1.95 -3.42
C MET A 115 8.21 -2.40 -3.30
N ALA A 116 7.58 -2.11 -2.17
CA ALA A 116 6.18 -2.43 -1.97
C ALA A 116 5.37 -1.78 -3.10
N THR A 117 4.61 -2.59 -3.83
CA THR A 117 3.82 -2.17 -4.99
C THR A 117 2.34 -2.41 -4.75
N THR A 118 1.51 -1.74 -5.54
CA THR A 118 0.10 -2.07 -5.69
C THR A 118 -0.08 -3.40 -6.42
N ALA A 119 -1.28 -3.99 -6.37
CA ALA A 119 -1.57 -5.25 -7.07
C ALA A 119 -1.38 -5.16 -8.60
N ASP A 120 -1.53 -3.97 -9.18
CA ASP A 120 -1.22 -3.64 -10.58
C ASP A 120 0.22 -3.07 -10.80
N GLY A 121 1.12 -3.29 -9.84
CA GLY A 121 2.57 -3.11 -10.00
C GLY A 121 3.12 -1.68 -9.89
N VAL A 122 2.34 -0.72 -9.38
CA VAL A 122 2.78 0.68 -9.20
C VAL A 122 3.50 0.84 -7.84
N PRO A 123 4.66 1.52 -7.76
CA PRO A 123 5.39 1.67 -6.51
C PRO A 123 4.63 2.50 -5.46
N LEU A 124 4.55 1.96 -4.23
CA LEU A 124 3.96 2.65 -3.09
C LEU A 124 4.92 3.70 -2.52
N ALA A 125 4.38 4.89 -2.26
CA ALA A 125 5.12 6.00 -1.67
C ALA A 125 5.77 5.59 -0.34
N SER A 126 7.07 5.86 -0.19
CA SER A 126 7.76 5.67 1.09
C SER A 126 7.28 6.68 2.12
N TRP A 127 7.49 6.36 3.40
CA TRP A 127 7.04 7.17 4.52
C TRP A 127 7.57 8.62 4.48
N GLY A 128 8.86 8.82 4.18
CA GLY A 128 9.47 10.15 4.14
C GLY A 128 8.83 11.11 3.12
N TRP A 129 8.46 10.61 1.94
CA TRP A 129 7.74 11.43 0.95
C TRP A 129 6.32 11.79 1.42
N ARG A 130 5.64 10.88 2.13
CA ARG A 130 4.32 11.15 2.72
C ARG A 130 4.41 12.21 3.84
N LEU A 131 5.45 12.15 4.67
CA LEU A 131 5.72 13.17 5.69
C LEU A 131 6.01 14.53 5.04
N LEU A 132 6.90 14.58 4.04
CA LEU A 132 7.20 15.83 3.33
C LEU A 132 5.95 16.43 2.66
N ALA A 133 5.13 15.60 2.02
CA ALA A 133 3.85 16.03 1.45
C ALA A 133 2.91 16.62 2.52
N PHE A 134 2.82 15.98 3.69
CA PHE A 134 2.05 16.47 4.82
C PHE A 134 2.58 17.80 5.36
N VAL A 135 3.90 17.96 5.51
CA VAL A 135 4.52 19.22 5.96
C VAL A 135 4.22 20.36 4.98
N ILE A 136 4.31 20.12 3.66
CA ILE A 136 3.97 21.12 2.64
C ILE A 136 2.47 21.49 2.71
N ASP A 137 1.58 20.50 2.82
CA ASP A 137 0.14 20.76 2.97
C ASP A 137 -0.17 21.52 4.28
N TRP A 138 0.54 21.22 5.38
CA TRP A 138 0.40 21.90 6.67
C TRP A 138 0.90 23.34 6.61
N MET A 139 2.06 23.60 5.99
CA MET A 139 2.59 24.96 5.78
C MET A 139 1.66 25.80 4.90
N LEU A 140 1.09 25.21 3.85
CA LEU A 140 0.16 25.90 2.96
C LEU A 140 -1.14 26.26 3.70
N LEU A 141 -1.71 25.32 4.45
CA LEU A 141 -2.94 25.58 5.20
C LEU A 141 -2.71 26.56 6.35
N SER A 142 -1.59 26.43 7.08
CA SER A 142 -1.26 27.35 8.18
C SER A 142 -1.03 28.77 7.67
N LEU A 143 -0.36 28.96 6.52
CA LEU A 143 -0.21 30.27 5.90
C LEU A 143 -1.56 30.90 5.53
N VAL A 144 -2.46 30.13 4.91
CA VAL A 144 -3.80 30.60 4.53
C VAL A 144 -4.65 30.96 5.76
N THR A 145 -4.70 30.07 6.76
CA THR A 145 -5.44 30.33 8.00
C THR A 145 -4.88 31.55 8.75
N ASN A 146 -3.55 31.67 8.89
CA ASN A 146 -2.94 32.81 9.57
C ASN A 146 -3.18 34.12 8.83
N GLY A 147 -3.14 34.12 7.49
CA GLY A 147 -3.51 35.30 6.69
C GLY A 147 -4.95 35.75 6.92
N ILE A 148 -5.90 34.80 6.95
CA ILE A 148 -7.31 35.10 7.26
C ILE A 148 -7.45 35.61 8.70
N ALA A 149 -6.80 34.97 9.69
CA ALA A 149 -6.84 35.36 11.09
C ALA A 149 -6.21 36.74 11.34
N GLN A 150 -5.23 37.15 10.52
CA GLN A 150 -4.64 38.47 10.55
C GLN A 150 -5.61 39.54 10.02
N VAL A 151 -6.18 39.32 8.83
CA VAL A 151 -7.10 40.28 8.17
C VAL A 151 -8.41 40.45 8.95
N THR A 152 -8.91 39.39 9.58
CA THR A 152 -10.13 39.42 10.40
C THR A 152 -9.91 39.93 11.83
N GLY A 153 -8.66 40.22 12.23
CA GLY A 153 -8.33 40.64 13.59
C GLY A 153 -8.44 39.53 14.66
N LEU A 154 -8.67 38.28 14.26
CA LEU A 154 -8.72 37.12 15.18
C LEU A 154 -7.37 36.93 15.90
N ASN A 155 -6.25 37.16 15.21
CA ASN A 155 -4.92 37.16 15.85
C ASN A 155 -4.81 38.19 16.98
N ALA A 156 -5.28 39.42 16.78
CA ALA A 156 -5.27 40.46 17.82
C ALA A 156 -6.23 40.13 18.99
N ALA A 157 -7.33 39.42 18.74
CA ALA A 157 -8.16 38.87 19.81
C ALA A 157 -7.40 37.81 20.62
N ILE A 158 -6.73 36.86 19.95
CA ILE A 158 -5.91 35.84 20.58
C ILE A 158 -4.76 36.44 21.41
N SER A 159 -4.04 37.44 20.88
CA SER A 159 -2.95 38.11 21.61
C SER A 159 -3.44 38.75 22.91
N ARG A 160 -4.64 39.35 22.92
CA ARG A 160 -5.24 39.91 24.15
C ARG A 160 -5.55 38.81 25.17
N SER A 161 -6.06 37.66 24.73
CA SER A 161 -6.30 36.49 25.59
C SER A 161 -5.00 35.95 26.19
N MET A 162 -3.92 35.88 25.40
CA MET A 162 -2.61 35.47 25.88
C MET A 162 -2.05 36.45 26.93
N SER A 163 -2.12 37.77 26.69
CA SER A 163 -1.69 38.75 27.70
C SER A 163 -2.51 38.69 29.00
N ALA A 164 -3.81 38.37 28.92
CA ALA A 164 -4.66 38.19 30.10
C ALA A 164 -4.32 36.88 30.85
N TYR A 165 -3.95 35.82 30.12
CA TYR A 165 -3.46 34.57 30.70
C TYR A 165 -2.10 34.75 31.41
N GLU A 166 -1.15 35.46 30.79
CA GLU A 166 0.15 35.79 31.39
C GLU A 166 0.00 36.64 32.65
N ALA A 167 -0.88 37.65 32.63
CA ALA A 167 -1.19 38.46 33.80
C ALA A 167 -1.78 37.62 34.95
N TYR A 168 -2.74 36.74 34.63
CA TYR A 168 -3.37 35.84 35.61
C TYR A 168 -2.37 34.86 36.24
N LEU A 169 -1.51 34.22 35.44
CA LEU A 169 -0.45 33.36 35.97
C LEU A 169 0.53 34.14 36.84
N THR A 170 0.87 35.37 36.43
CA THR A 170 1.77 36.25 37.21
C THR A 170 1.16 36.60 38.56
N GLU A 171 -0.14 36.92 38.62
CA GLU A 171 -0.86 37.12 39.88
C GLU A 171 -0.77 35.88 40.76
N VAL A 172 -1.24 34.72 40.28
CA VAL A 172 -1.19 33.43 41.01
C VAL A 172 0.20 33.11 41.57
N MET A 173 1.26 33.33 40.79
CA MET A 173 2.65 33.07 41.21
C MET A 173 3.19 34.12 42.21
N THR A 174 2.71 35.36 42.19
CA THR A 174 3.24 36.45 43.03
C THR A 174 2.47 36.65 44.32
N THR A 175 1.15 36.45 44.31
CA THR A 175 0.28 36.59 45.49
C THR A 175 0.10 35.28 46.26
N GLY A 176 0.40 34.13 45.64
CA GLY A 176 0.06 32.81 46.17
C GLY A 176 -1.44 32.49 46.11
N THR A 177 -2.23 33.24 45.32
CA THR A 177 -3.65 32.92 45.07
C THR A 177 -3.77 31.51 44.50
N GLN A 178 -4.77 30.74 44.92
CA GLN A 178 -5.01 29.40 44.38
C GLN A 178 -5.34 29.48 42.87
N LEU A 179 -4.74 28.57 42.08
CA LEU A 179 -5.04 28.43 40.66
C LEU A 179 -6.48 27.94 40.45
N ASP A 180 -7.31 28.75 39.77
CA ASP A 180 -8.63 28.37 39.29
C ASP A 180 -8.52 27.81 37.87
N LEU A 181 -8.69 26.49 37.76
CA LEU A 181 -8.67 25.77 36.48
C LEU A 181 -9.80 26.22 35.53
N GLY A 182 -10.93 26.70 36.05
CA GLY A 182 -12.03 27.25 35.25
C GLY A 182 -11.60 28.55 34.56
N GLN A 183 -11.00 29.47 35.31
CA GLN A 183 -10.45 30.72 34.76
C GLN A 183 -9.31 30.46 33.76
N VAL A 184 -8.40 29.53 34.07
CA VAL A 184 -7.36 29.07 33.13
C VAL A 184 -7.97 28.57 31.81
N VAL A 185 -8.97 27.70 31.87
CA VAL A 185 -9.62 27.15 30.68
C VAL A 185 -10.32 28.24 29.87
N GLN A 186 -10.98 29.21 30.51
CA GLN A 186 -11.62 30.33 29.79
C GLN A 186 -10.60 31.26 29.11
N LEU A 187 -9.45 31.50 29.73
CA LEU A 187 -8.39 32.35 29.16
C LEU A 187 -7.64 31.67 28.00
N ILE A 188 -7.47 30.35 28.06
CA ILE A 188 -6.82 29.55 27.00
C ILE A 188 -7.81 29.20 25.87
N VAL A 189 -9.05 28.82 26.18
CA VAL A 189 -10.02 28.28 25.21
C VAL A 189 -11.10 29.32 24.90
N THR A 190 -10.69 30.43 24.29
CA THR A 190 -11.61 31.53 23.96
C THR A 190 -12.50 31.20 22.75
N PRO A 191 -13.69 31.81 22.63
CA PRO A 191 -14.58 31.62 21.48
C PRO A 191 -13.90 31.92 20.13
N GLN A 192 -12.95 32.86 20.11
CA GLN A 192 -12.17 33.21 18.92
C GLN A 192 -11.20 32.08 18.54
N MET A 193 -10.54 31.43 19.51
CA MET A 193 -9.73 30.24 19.22
C MET A 193 -10.59 29.08 18.71
N VAL A 194 -11.75 28.84 19.32
CA VAL A 194 -12.70 27.82 18.86
C VAL A 194 -13.14 28.10 17.42
N ALA A 195 -13.44 29.36 17.08
CA ALA A 195 -13.80 29.77 15.72
C ALA A 195 -12.65 29.57 14.71
N VAL A 196 -11.41 29.92 15.06
CA VAL A 196 -10.22 29.67 14.21
C VAL A 196 -9.99 28.17 13.98
N GLN A 197 -10.15 27.35 15.01
CA GLN A 197 -10.00 25.90 14.91
C GLN A 197 -11.11 25.27 14.06
N ALA A 198 -12.37 25.69 14.24
CA ALA A 198 -13.50 25.25 13.43
C ALA A 198 -13.33 25.65 11.95
N LEU A 199 -12.91 26.89 11.68
CA LEU A 199 -12.59 27.37 10.33
C LEU A 199 -11.48 26.53 9.69
N THR A 200 -10.41 26.25 10.43
CA THR A 200 -9.27 25.44 9.95
C THR A 200 -9.67 23.99 9.66
N LEU A 201 -10.50 23.39 10.52
CA LEU A 201 -11.06 22.05 10.32
C LEU A 201 -11.87 21.98 9.02
N VAL A 202 -12.80 22.92 8.83
CA VAL A 202 -13.63 23.00 7.61
C VAL A 202 -12.77 23.24 6.37
N ALA A 203 -11.84 24.20 6.42
CA ALA A 203 -10.92 24.50 5.33
C ALA A 203 -10.08 23.27 4.95
N PHE A 204 -9.55 22.52 5.92
CA PHE A 204 -8.81 21.27 5.69
C PHE A 204 -9.67 20.21 4.99
N ILE A 205 -10.89 19.96 5.48
CA ILE A 205 -11.77 18.93 4.93
C ILE A 205 -12.18 19.29 3.51
N VAL A 206 -12.58 20.55 3.26
CA VAL A 206 -12.96 21.05 1.93
C VAL A 206 -11.77 21.00 0.96
N TYR A 207 -10.60 21.50 1.37
CA TYR A 207 -9.38 21.46 0.57
C TYR A 207 -9.01 20.03 0.17
N GLN A 208 -8.94 19.10 1.14
CA GLN A 208 -8.62 17.71 0.84
C GLN A 208 -9.70 17.04 -0.01
N ALA A 209 -10.98 17.20 0.31
CA ALA A 209 -12.05 16.54 -0.46
C ALA A 209 -12.07 17.00 -1.93
N LEU A 210 -11.94 18.30 -2.19
CA LEU A 210 -11.91 18.85 -3.55
C LEU A 210 -10.64 18.42 -4.32
N MET A 211 -9.47 18.46 -3.69
CA MET A 211 -8.21 18.05 -4.32
C MET A 211 -8.14 16.54 -4.56
N LEU A 212 -8.61 15.72 -3.62
CA LEU A 212 -8.70 14.27 -3.78
C LEU A 212 -9.74 13.89 -4.84
N ARG A 213 -10.88 14.58 -4.91
CA ARG A 213 -11.91 14.36 -5.94
C ARG A 213 -11.42 14.73 -7.35
N SER A 214 -10.69 15.83 -7.50
CA SER A 214 -10.28 16.37 -8.81
C SER A 214 -8.95 15.79 -9.32
N ARG A 215 -7.91 15.73 -8.47
CA ARG A 215 -6.55 15.35 -8.87
C ARG A 215 -6.09 14.02 -8.27
N GLY A 216 -6.80 13.49 -7.27
CA GLY A 216 -6.35 12.33 -6.49
C GLY A 216 -5.18 12.64 -5.56
N ALA A 217 -4.83 13.92 -5.38
CA ALA A 217 -3.67 14.37 -4.62
C ALA A 217 -3.89 15.81 -4.16
N THR A 218 -3.42 16.14 -2.96
CA THR A 218 -3.30 17.52 -2.45
C THR A 218 -2.05 18.21 -3.02
N LEU A 219 -1.89 19.53 -2.82
CA LEU A 219 -0.76 20.29 -3.39
C LEU A 219 0.59 19.77 -2.89
N GLY A 220 0.74 19.46 -1.60
CA GLY A 220 1.96 18.86 -1.07
C GLY A 220 2.26 17.48 -1.65
N LYS A 221 1.22 16.68 -1.93
CA LYS A 221 1.36 15.39 -2.62
C LYS A 221 1.76 15.57 -4.08
N LEU A 222 1.17 16.52 -4.79
CA LEU A 222 1.54 16.84 -6.18
C LEU A 222 2.99 17.35 -6.29
N ALA A 223 3.41 18.22 -5.37
CA ALA A 223 4.78 18.73 -5.30
C ALA A 223 5.84 17.63 -5.05
N THR A 224 5.45 16.57 -4.32
CA THR A 224 6.30 15.41 -4.01
C THR A 224 6.11 14.22 -4.96
N GLY A 225 5.37 14.39 -6.07
CA GLY A 225 5.12 13.33 -7.05
C GLY A 225 4.25 12.18 -6.54
N LEU A 226 3.43 12.41 -5.52
CA LEU A 226 2.56 11.41 -4.90
C LEU A 226 1.10 11.50 -5.38
N ARG A 227 0.43 10.35 -5.49
CA ARG A 227 -1.01 10.26 -5.75
C ARG A 227 -1.71 9.27 -4.83
N VAL A 228 -2.89 9.61 -4.36
CA VAL A 228 -3.80 8.73 -3.63
C VAL A 228 -4.67 7.98 -4.64
N VAL A 229 -4.74 6.66 -4.48
CA VAL A 229 -5.45 5.74 -5.36
C VAL A 229 -6.25 4.73 -4.53
N PRO A 230 -7.27 4.06 -5.11
CA PRO A 230 -7.92 2.93 -4.46
C PRO A 230 -6.92 1.79 -4.19
N LEU A 231 -7.18 1.03 -3.13
CA LEU A 231 -6.38 -0.14 -2.74
C LEU A 231 -6.28 -1.14 -3.90
N GLY A 232 -5.05 -1.58 -4.20
CA GLY A 232 -4.73 -2.45 -5.34
C GLY A 232 -4.73 -1.80 -6.72
N GLN A 233 -5.18 -0.54 -6.90
CA GLN A 233 -5.43 0.08 -8.22
C GLN A 233 -4.56 1.32 -8.48
N GLY A 234 -3.24 1.17 -8.57
CA GLY A 234 -2.30 2.26 -8.84
C GLY A 234 -2.49 2.97 -10.18
N ARG A 235 -2.97 2.25 -11.20
CA ARG A 235 -3.25 2.75 -12.55
C ARG A 235 -4.66 3.33 -12.70
N SER A 236 -5.42 3.46 -11.62
CA SER A 236 -6.75 4.08 -11.65
C SER A 236 -6.69 5.50 -12.24
N PRO A 237 -7.76 6.01 -12.88
CA PRO A 237 -7.86 7.41 -13.28
C PRO A 237 -7.60 8.40 -12.14
N ARG A 238 -7.27 9.65 -12.48
CA ARG A 238 -7.12 10.71 -11.47
C ARG A 238 -8.47 11.08 -10.86
N GLY A 239 -8.46 11.36 -9.56
CA GLY A 239 -9.64 11.69 -8.78
C GLY A 239 -10.25 10.46 -8.08
N LEU A 240 -10.54 10.60 -6.78
CA LEU A 240 -11.27 9.61 -5.99
C LEU A 240 -12.79 9.83 -6.09
N ARG A 241 -13.57 8.77 -5.84
CA ARG A 241 -15.03 8.85 -5.68
C ARG A 241 -15.36 9.78 -4.51
N TRP A 242 -16.47 10.52 -4.58
CA TRP A 242 -16.87 11.49 -3.55
C TRP A 242 -16.89 10.91 -2.12
N GLY A 243 -17.48 9.74 -1.92
CA GLY A 243 -17.48 9.06 -0.61
C GLY A 243 -16.05 8.86 -0.07
N THR A 244 -15.15 8.30 -0.88
CA THR A 244 -13.74 8.13 -0.51
C THR A 244 -13.03 9.47 -0.28
N ALA A 245 -13.27 10.47 -1.12
CA ALA A 245 -12.65 11.78 -1.05
C ALA A 245 -13.04 12.57 0.21
N VAL A 246 -14.25 12.35 0.75
CA VAL A 246 -14.76 13.01 1.97
C VAL A 246 -14.49 12.17 3.23
N ILE A 247 -14.74 10.85 3.20
CA ILE A 247 -14.50 9.97 4.35
C ILE A 247 -13.03 9.99 4.76
N ARG A 248 -12.10 9.98 3.80
CA ARG A 248 -10.65 9.94 4.09
C ARG A 248 -10.17 11.11 4.96
N PRO A 249 -10.37 12.40 4.61
CA PRO A 249 -9.98 13.52 5.47
C PRO A 249 -10.81 13.63 6.76
N LEU A 250 -12.09 13.20 6.77
CA LEU A 250 -12.88 13.14 8.00
C LEU A 250 -12.29 12.14 9.01
N VAL A 251 -11.94 10.93 8.56
CA VAL A 251 -11.28 9.94 9.41
C VAL A 251 -9.93 10.45 9.91
N THR A 252 -9.12 11.09 9.05
CA THR A 252 -7.86 11.72 9.48
C THR A 252 -8.09 12.71 10.63
N GLN A 253 -9.12 13.57 10.54
CA GLN A 253 -9.43 14.52 11.60
C GLN A 253 -9.94 13.84 12.87
N LEU A 254 -10.86 12.88 12.76
CA LEU A 254 -11.39 12.14 13.92
C LEU A 254 -10.29 11.37 14.68
N MET A 255 -9.32 10.79 13.96
CA MET A 255 -8.16 10.14 14.60
C MET A 255 -7.19 11.16 15.22
N GLY A 256 -7.14 12.39 14.69
CA GLY A 256 -6.38 13.50 15.28
C GLY A 256 -6.97 14.06 16.59
N LEU A 257 -8.28 13.87 16.84
CA LEU A 257 -8.91 14.28 18.10
C LEU A 257 -8.47 13.45 19.31
N VAL A 258 -7.97 12.22 19.08
CA VAL A 258 -7.46 11.34 20.13
C VAL A 258 -5.93 11.48 20.18
N PRO A 259 -5.34 12.02 21.26
CA PRO A 259 -3.90 12.08 21.42
C PRO A 259 -3.24 10.71 21.24
N LEU A 260 -2.02 10.69 20.72
CA LEU A 260 -1.26 9.50 20.29
C LEU A 260 -1.87 8.72 19.12
N LEU A 261 -3.20 8.64 18.95
CA LEU A 261 -3.83 7.91 17.84
C LEU A 261 -3.48 8.54 16.48
N GLY A 262 -3.49 9.87 16.39
CA GLY A 262 -2.98 10.58 15.20
C GLY A 262 -1.50 10.32 14.92
N LEU A 263 -0.66 10.22 15.96
CA LEU A 263 0.76 9.87 15.79
C LEU A 263 0.94 8.43 15.29
N LEU A 264 0.18 7.49 15.85
CA LEU A 264 0.14 6.10 15.40
C LEU A 264 -0.33 5.99 13.95
N ASP A 265 -1.33 6.76 13.52
CA ASP A 265 -1.79 6.84 12.13
C ASP A 265 -0.66 7.26 11.15
N TYR A 266 0.12 8.29 11.50
CA TYR A 266 1.26 8.73 10.68
C TYR A 266 2.43 7.75 10.66
N LEU A 267 2.66 7.00 11.74
CA LEU A 267 3.75 6.01 11.82
C LEU A 267 3.36 4.65 11.22
N PHE A 268 2.07 4.29 11.20
CA PHE A 268 1.57 2.99 10.71
C PHE A 268 2.11 2.52 9.34
N PRO A 269 2.31 3.40 8.32
CA PRO A 269 2.89 3.00 7.04
C PRO A 269 4.31 2.43 7.09
N LEU A 270 5.02 2.55 8.22
CA LEU A 270 6.33 1.94 8.44
C LEU A 270 6.25 0.41 8.66
N TRP A 271 5.13 -0.09 9.19
CA TRP A 271 4.93 -1.50 9.53
C TRP A 271 3.86 -2.20 8.67
N ASP A 272 2.97 -1.43 8.02
CA ASP A 272 1.96 -1.97 7.12
C ASP A 272 2.53 -2.45 5.78
N ARG A 273 2.24 -3.69 5.39
CA ARG A 273 2.75 -4.30 4.14
C ARG A 273 2.32 -3.54 2.87
N ASN A 274 1.16 -2.89 2.90
CA ASN A 274 0.63 -2.07 1.81
C ASN A 274 0.95 -0.57 2.00
N ARG A 275 1.80 -0.23 2.99
CA ARG A 275 2.14 1.13 3.41
C ARG A 275 0.89 2.02 3.61
N GLN A 276 -0.22 1.46 4.09
CA GLN A 276 -1.41 2.26 4.40
C GLN A 276 -1.23 2.99 5.74
N ALA A 277 -1.77 4.20 5.86
CA ALA A 277 -2.04 4.81 7.16
C ALA A 277 -3.29 4.17 7.79
N LEU A 278 -3.60 4.45 9.05
CA LEU A 278 -4.87 3.99 9.65
C LEU A 278 -6.08 4.66 8.98
N HIS A 279 -6.00 5.95 8.66
CA HIS A 279 -7.05 6.69 7.94
C HIS A 279 -7.25 6.23 6.49
N ASP A 280 -6.25 5.58 5.89
CA ASP A 280 -6.35 4.99 4.55
C ASP A 280 -7.23 3.72 4.54
N LYS A 281 -7.36 3.01 5.68
CA LYS A 281 -8.05 1.71 5.74
C LYS A 281 -9.57 1.82 5.56
N PRO A 282 -10.32 2.70 6.27
CA PRO A 282 -11.76 2.88 6.02
C PRO A 282 -12.07 3.39 4.62
N ALA A 283 -11.19 4.25 4.07
CA ALA A 283 -11.31 4.77 2.72
C ALA A 283 -10.95 3.74 1.63
N ARG A 284 -10.32 2.60 2.00
CA ARG A 284 -9.69 1.62 1.09
C ARG A 284 -8.77 2.32 0.08
N THR A 285 -7.91 3.20 0.54
CA THR A 285 -6.92 3.93 -0.27
C THR A 285 -5.48 3.53 0.04
N GLN A 286 -4.57 3.91 -0.84
CA GLN A 286 -3.13 3.80 -0.69
C GLN A 286 -2.47 4.98 -1.44
N VAL A 287 -1.23 5.32 -1.12
CA VAL A 287 -0.49 6.39 -1.81
C VAL A 287 0.65 5.79 -2.63
N VAL A 288 0.62 6.07 -3.93
CA VAL A 288 1.64 5.67 -4.90
C VAL A 288 2.56 6.84 -5.24
N ARG A 289 3.72 6.53 -5.82
CA ARG A 289 4.70 7.49 -6.31
C ARG A 289 4.68 7.49 -7.84
N GLU A 290 4.44 8.66 -8.46
CA GLU A 290 4.42 8.84 -9.92
C GLU A 290 5.80 9.26 -10.50
N ARG A 291 6.72 9.76 -9.66
CA ARG A 291 8.05 10.30 -10.03
C ARG A 291 9.07 10.02 -8.94
#